data_AF-A0A2N0P1H9-F1
#
_entry.id   AF-A0A2N0P1H9-F1
#
_cell.length_a   1.000
_cell.length_b   1.000
_cell.length_c   1.000
_cell.angle_alpha   90.00
_cell.angle_beta   90.00
_cell.angle_gamma   90.00
#
_symmetry.space_group_name_H-M   'P 1'
#
loop_
_entity.id
_entity.type
_entity.pdbx_description
1 polymer ?
#
loop_
_entity_poly.entity_id
_entity_poly.type
_entity_poly.pdbx_seq_one_letter_code
_entity_poly.pdbx_strand_id
1 'polypeptide(L)' 'YLTKLDRQIRLQDRHILLLVDNAPVHIIDENTNLINVAVYFLPPIVMQG' A
#
# COMPACT_ATOMS: atom_id res chain seq x y z
N TYR A 1 0.47 -11.04 -0.53
CA TYR A 1 1.50 -10.53 -1.47
C TYR A 1 2.32 -9.42 -0.82
N LEU A 2 1.67 -8.38 -0.29
CA LEU A 2 2.34 -7.23 0.38
C LEU A 2 3.27 -7.62 1.55
N THR A 3 2.92 -8.60 2.37
CA THR A 3 3.81 -9.08 3.46
C THR A 3 5.14 -9.63 2.94
N LYS A 4 5.15 -10.27 1.76
CA LYS A 4 6.40 -10.75 1.15
C LYS A 4 7.23 -9.58 0.62
N LEU A 5 6.58 -8.57 0.04
CA LEU A 5 7.22 -7.33 -0.39
C LEU A 5 7.84 -6.59 0.80
N ASP A 6 7.09 -6.41 1.89
CA ASP A 6 7.57 -5.77 3.12
C ASP A 6 8.83 -6.45 3.66
N ARG A 7 8.83 -7.78 3.73
CA ARG A 7 10.02 -8.54 4.15
C ARG A 7 11.22 -8.30 3.22
N GLN A 8 11.00 -8.26 1.91
CA GLN A 8 12.09 -8.01 0.95
C GLN A 8 12.64 -6.59 1.06
N ILE A 9 11.76 -5.60 1.23
CA ILE A 9 12.12 -4.19 1.39
C ILE A 9 12.89 -3.98 2.69
N ARG A 10 12.50 -4.67 3.77
CA ARG A 10 13.26 -4.72 5.03
C ARG A 10 14.66 -5.31 4.85
N LEU A 11 14.82 -6.38 4.06
CA LEU A 11 16.14 -6.97 3.78
C LEU A 11 17.04 -6.03 2.98
N GLN A 12 16.46 -5.10 2.23
CA GLN A 12 17.18 -4.09 1.47
C GLN A 12 17.41 -2.79 2.25
N ASP A 13 16.97 -2.74 3.52
CA ASP A 13 17.00 -1.55 4.37
C ASP A 13 16.35 -0.32 3.72
N ARG A 14 15.19 -0.55 3.09
CA ARG A 14 14.42 0.49 2.40
C ARG A 14 13.05 0.67 3.04
N HIS A 15 12.46 1.82 2.76
CA HIS A 15 11.07 2.13 3.04
C HIS A 15 10.44 2.62 1.75
N ILE A 16 9.28 2.06 1.39
CA ILE A 16 8.60 2.40 0.14
C ILE A 16 7.17 2.86 0.41
N LEU A 17 6.71 3.81 -0.41
CA LEU A 17 5.33 4.25 -0.47
C LEU A 17 4.68 3.61 -1.70
N LEU A 18 3.63 2.83 -1.48
CA LEU A 18 2.81 2.25 -2.53
C LEU A 18 1.57 3.13 -2.73
N LEU A 19 1.52 3.82 -3.87
CA LEU A 19 0.35 4.60 -4.29
C LEU A 19 -0.61 3.66 -5.03
N VAL A 20 -1.84 3.58 -4.54
CA VAL A 20 -2.85 2.69 -5.08
C VAL A 20 -4.00 3.51 -5.64
N ASP A 21 -4.20 3.42 -6.96
CA ASP A 21 -5.37 3.99 -7.64
C ASP A 21 -6.44 2.92 -7.83
N ASN A 22 -7.71 3.30 -7.68
CA ASN A 22 -8.88 2.49 -8.06
C ASN A 22 -8.95 1.04 -7.52
N ALA A 23 -8.23 0.71 -6.44
CA ALA A 23 -8.28 -0.63 -5.87
C ALA A 23 -9.46 -0.79 -4.90
N PRO A 24 -10.08 -1.98 -4.85
CA PRO A 24 -11.06 -2.30 -3.82
C PRO A 24 -10.45 -2.10 -2.43
N VAL A 25 -11.10 -1.28 -1.61
CA VAL A 25 -10.68 -0.91 -0.23
C VAL A 25 -10.47 -2.14 0.66
N HIS A 26 -11.01 -3.30 0.28
CA HIS A 26 -10.94 -4.56 1.02
C HIS A 26 -9.71 -5.44 0.70
N ILE A 27 -8.77 -5.00 -0.15
CA ILE A 27 -7.62 -5.85 -0.54
C ILE A 27 -6.53 -5.91 0.55
N ILE A 28 -6.44 -4.88 1.39
CA ILE A 28 -5.50 -4.86 2.51
C ILE A 28 -6.29 -5.20 3.75
N ASP A 29 -6.16 -6.45 4.18
CA ASP A 29 -6.67 -6.90 5.47
C ASP A 29 -6.14 -5.96 6.56
N GLU A 30 -7.05 -5.32 7.28
CA GLU A 30 -6.82 -4.35 8.35
C GLU A 30 -5.89 -4.89 9.46
N ASN A 31 -5.75 -6.22 9.59
CA ASN A 31 -4.82 -6.84 10.54
C ASN A 31 -3.39 -7.01 9.97
N THR A 32 -3.16 -6.66 8.70
CA THR A 32 -1.82 -6.75 8.10
C THR A 32 -1.00 -5.53 8.47
N ASN A 33 -0.15 -5.68 9.49
CA ASN A 33 0.82 -4.65 9.87
C ASN A 33 2.03 -4.68 8.91
N LEU A 34 2.13 -3.68 8.03
CA LEU A 34 3.29 -3.44 7.17
C LEU A 34 4.10 -2.28 7.76
N ILE A 35 5.40 -2.51 8.01
CA ILE A 35 6.27 -1.53 8.69
C ILE A 35 7.10 -0.76 7.66
N ASN A 36 7.50 -1.42 6.59
CA ASN A 36 8.42 -0.91 5.59
C ASN A 36 7.71 -0.52 4.27
N VAL A 37 6.43 -0.90 4.14
CA VAL A 37 5.57 -0.53 3.02
C VAL A 37 4.40 0.28 3.56
N ALA A 38 4.41 1.58 3.29
CA ALA A 38 3.25 2.43 3.52
C ALA A 38 2.33 2.34 2.30
N VAL A 39 1.03 2.14 2.50
CA VAL A 39 0.06 2.14 1.40
C VAL A 39 -0.80 3.39 1.48
N TYR A 40 -0.89 4.11 0.38
CA TYR A 40 -1.71 5.31 0.26
C TYR A 40 -2.70 5.12 -0.89
N PHE A 41 -3.99 5.16 -0.56
CA PHE A 41 -5.07 5.10 -1.54
C PHE A 41 -5.29 6.50 -2.10
N LEU A 42 -5.16 6.61 -3.41
CA LEU A 42 -5.48 7.85 -4.09
C LEU A 42 -7.00 8.08 -3.98
N PRO A 43 -7.44 9.31 -3.67
CA PRO A 43 -8.84 9.62 -3.69
C PRO A 43 -9.37 9.40 -5.11
N PRO A 44 -10.63 8.93 -5.27
CA PRO A 44 -11.22 8.80 -6.60
C PRO A 44 -11.10 10.16 -7.30
N ILE A 45 -10.66 10.15 -8.56
CA ILE A 45 -10.70 11.35 -9.39
C ILE A 45 -12.17 11.66 -9.66
N VAL A 46 -12.79 12.43 -8.76
CA VAL A 46 -14.08 13.05 -9.01
C VAL A 46 -13.79 14.28 -9.86
N MET A 47 -14.00 14.17 -11.17
CA MET A 47 -14.11 15.36 -12.00
C MET A 47 -15.29 16.16 -11.46
N GLN A 48 -15.01 17.26 -10.75
CA GLN A 48 -16.01 18.26 -10.38
C GLN A 48 -16.47 18.91 -11.68
N GLY A 49 -17.71 18.61 -12.08
CA GLY A 49 -18.38 19.22 -13.23
C GLY A 49 -18.93 20.60 -12.91
#